data_AF-A0A9W9FPE3-F1
#
_entry.id   AF-A0A9W9FPE3-F1
#
_cell.length_a   1.000
_cell.length_b   1.000
_cell.length_c   1.000
_cell.angle_alpha   90.00
_cell.angle_beta   90.00
_cell.angle_gamma   90.00
#
_symmetry.space_group_name_H-M   'P 1'
#
loop_
_entity.id
_entity.type
_entity.pdbx_description
1 polymer ?
#
loop_
_entity_poly.entity_id
_entity_poly.type
_entity_poly.pdbx_seq_one_letter_code
_entity_poly.pdbx_strand_id
1 'polypeptide(L)'
;MQTFWLIPNLVTSVVSTAGGIIALINPSSLSGSKKVTDGELYYQRMYTARAIPLGILSGILPFYFQGPMTSSVLLAAAAVQAFDVAIGAGKGDQGMVVGASVATILHMTCFFSLK
;
A
#
# COMPACT_ATOMS: atom_id res chain seq x y z
N MET A 1 3.65 -6.70 23.70
CA MET A 1 3.03 -5.60 22.90
C MET A 1 3.32 -5.70 21.40
N GLN A 2 4.34 -6.45 20.95
CA GLN A 2 4.69 -6.59 19.53
C GLN A 2 3.53 -7.06 18.63
N THR A 3 2.68 -7.97 19.10
CA THR A 3 1.60 -8.57 18.30
C THR A 3 0.46 -7.60 17.97
N PHE A 4 0.28 -6.53 18.75
CA PHE A 4 -0.86 -5.63 18.59
C PHE A 4 -0.87 -4.92 17.23
N TRP A 5 0.32 -4.52 16.73
CA TRP A 5 0.44 -3.79 15.46
C TRP A 5 0.49 -4.70 14.23
N LEU A 6 0.71 -6.00 14.40
CA LEU A 6 0.76 -6.95 13.29
C LEU A 6 -0.59 -7.09 12.59
N ILE A 7 -1.69 -7.13 13.35
CA ILE A 7 -3.03 -7.32 12.79
C ILE A 7 -3.50 -6.08 12.00
N PRO A 8 -3.43 -4.84 12.54
CA PRO A 8 -3.72 -3.64 11.75
C PRO A 8 -2.83 -3.52 10.51
N ASN A 9 -1.53 -3.82 10.64
CA ASN A 9 -0.60 -3.82 9.50
C ASN A 9 -1.03 -4.83 8.43
N LEU A 10 -1.40 -6.06 8.83
CA LEU A 10 -1.91 -7.07 7.91
C LEU A 10 -3.18 -6.61 7.19
N VAL A 11 -4.14 -6.02 7.91
CA VAL A 11 -5.39 -5.52 7.32
C VAL A 11 -5.10 -4.45 6.26
N THR A 12 -4.26 -3.47 6.56
CA THR A 12 -3.93 -2.42 5.57
C THR A 12 -3.15 -2.97 4.38
N SER A 13 -2.27 -3.96 4.60
CA SER A 13 -1.55 -4.67 3.54
C SER A 13 -2.51 -5.41 2.61
N VAL A 14 -3.49 -6.14 3.18
CA VAL A 14 -4.52 -6.84 2.40
C VAL A 14 -5.38 -5.86 1.61
N VAL A 15 -5.81 -4.75 2.21
CA VAL A 15 -6.59 -3.71 1.51
C VAL A 15 -5.79 -3.12 0.35
N SER A 16 -4.50 -2.84 0.55
CA SER A 16 -3.62 -2.30 -0.49
C SER A 16 -3.42 -3.30 -1.64
N THR A 17 -3.17 -4.57 -1.32
CA THR A 17 -3.05 -5.65 -2.31
C THR A 17 -4.36 -5.86 -3.07
N ALA A 18 -5.51 -5.89 -2.37
CA ALA A 18 -6.81 -6.04 -2.99
C ALA A 18 -7.12 -4.86 -3.92
N GLY A 19 -6.82 -3.62 -3.49
CA GLY A 19 -6.92 -2.43 -4.32
C GLY A 19 -6.09 -2.53 -5.60
N GLY A 20 -4.84 -3.02 -5.50
CA GLY A 20 -3.99 -3.31 -6.66
C GLY A 20 -4.58 -4.38 -7.60
N ILE A 21 -5.12 -5.47 -7.05
CA ILE A 21 -5.76 -6.53 -7.86
C ILE A 21 -7.00 -5.98 -8.58
N ILE A 22 -7.84 -5.21 -7.88
CA ILE A 22 -9.03 -4.58 -8.46
C ILE A 22 -8.61 -3.62 -9.58
N ALA A 23 -7.57 -2.81 -9.36
CA ALA A 23 -7.01 -1.91 -10.39
C ALA A 23 -6.52 -2.66 -11.64
N LEU A 24 -5.98 -3.86 -11.46
CA LEU A 24 -5.49 -4.69 -12.57
C LEU A 24 -6.63 -5.24 -13.43
N ILE A 25 -7.69 -5.73 -12.78
CA ILE A 25 -8.83 -6.39 -13.42
C ILE A 25 -9.80 -5.36 -13.98
N ASN A 26 -10.04 -4.28 -13.23
CA ASN A 26 -10.93 -3.19 -13.62
C ASN A 26 -10.22 -1.83 -13.53
N PRO A 27 -9.40 -1.48 -14.53
CA PRO A 27 -8.76 -0.18 -14.67
C PRO A 27 -9.70 1.02 -14.44
N SER A 28 -10.95 0.93 -14.90
CA SER A 28 -11.89 2.05 -14.80
C SER A 28 -12.34 2.37 -13.37
N SER A 29 -12.19 1.43 -12.43
CA SER A 29 -12.68 1.61 -11.05
C SER A 29 -11.93 2.70 -10.27
N LEU A 30 -10.68 2.99 -10.65
CA LEU A 30 -9.85 3.99 -9.99
C LEU A 30 -9.79 5.32 -10.74
N SER A 31 -10.02 5.34 -12.06
CA SER A 31 -9.97 6.59 -12.82
C SER A 31 -11.32 7.32 -12.89
N GLY A 32 -12.44 6.61 -12.72
CA GLY A 32 -13.78 7.20 -12.92
C GLY A 32 -14.06 7.61 -14.37
N SER A 33 -13.16 7.27 -15.30
CA SER A 33 -13.24 7.64 -16.70
C SER A 33 -14.23 6.77 -17.46
N LYS A 34 -15.09 7.41 -18.28
CA LYS A 34 -16.03 6.69 -19.17
C LYS A 34 -15.32 5.81 -20.21
N LYS A 35 -14.10 6.18 -20.58
CA LYS A 35 -13.21 5.41 -21.45
C LYS A 35 -11.79 5.52 -20.90
N VAL A 36 -11.22 4.38 -20.51
CA VAL A 36 -9.85 4.31 -20.01
C VAL A 36 -8.89 4.52 -21.19
N THR A 37 -7.99 5.49 -21.04
CA THR A 37 -6.91 5.79 -21.98
C THR A 37 -5.70 4.88 -21.75
N ASP A 38 -4.83 4.75 -22.75
CA ASP A 38 -3.61 3.95 -22.64
C ASP A 38 -2.68 4.46 -21.51
N GLY A 39 -2.66 5.78 -21.29
CA GLY A 39 -1.88 6.39 -20.21
C GLY A 39 -2.40 6.03 -18.81
N GLU A 40 -3.72 6.00 -18.62
CA GLU A 40 -4.33 5.56 -17.36
C GLU A 40 -4.06 4.07 -17.10
N LEU A 41 -4.17 3.24 -18.14
CA LEU A 41 -3.88 1.82 -18.05
C LEU A 41 -2.41 1.55 -17.69
N TYR A 42 -1.49 2.29 -18.31
CA TYR A 42 -0.06 2.22 -17.99
C TYR A 42 0.19 2.61 -16.53
N TYR A 43 -0.36 3.75 -16.10
CA TYR A 43 -0.21 4.24 -14.73
C TYR A 43 -0.71 3.23 -13.69
N GLN A 44 -1.88 2.63 -13.93
CA GLN A 44 -2.47 1.64 -13.03
C GLN A 44 -1.69 0.34 -12.98
N ARG A 45 -1.20 -0.15 -14.11
CA ARG A 45 -0.33 -1.34 -14.16
C ARG A 45 0.98 -1.10 -13.41
N MET A 46 1.60 0.06 -13.60
CA MET A 46 2.80 0.46 -12.85
C MET A 46 2.54 0.46 -11.35
N TYR A 47 1.42 1.05 -10.92
CA TYR A 47 1.05 1.08 -9.50
C TYR A 47 0.81 -0.32 -8.93
N THR A 48 0.11 -1.15 -9.68
CA THR A 48 -0.22 -2.51 -9.28
C THR A 48 1.02 -3.39 -9.14
N ALA A 49 1.97 -3.23 -10.06
CA ALA A 49 3.23 -3.98 -10.06
C ALA A 49 4.03 -3.80 -8.76
N ARG A 50 3.92 -2.64 -8.11
CA ARG A 50 4.49 -2.43 -6.76
C ARG A 50 3.53 -2.79 -5.63
N ALA A 51 2.25 -2.42 -5.76
CA ALA A 51 1.29 -2.50 -4.65
C ALA A 51 1.02 -3.96 -4.23
N ILE A 52 0.90 -4.87 -5.20
CA ILE A 52 0.62 -6.28 -4.90
C ILE A 52 1.79 -6.94 -4.17
N PRO A 53 3.03 -6.98 -4.72
CA PRO A 53 4.14 -7.65 -4.03
C PRO A 53 4.46 -7.00 -2.69
N LEU A 54 4.48 -5.66 -2.64
CA LEU A 54 4.82 -4.95 -1.42
C LEU A 54 3.76 -5.11 -0.33
N GLY A 55 2.47 -5.10 -0.71
CA GLY A 55 1.37 -5.39 0.22
C GLY A 55 1.46 -6.80 0.78
N ILE A 56 1.71 -7.82 -0.06
CA ILE A 56 1.88 -9.21 0.39
C ILE A 56 3.07 -9.32 1.36
N LEU A 57 4.24 -8.81 0.97
CA LEU A 57 5.46 -8.91 1.79
C LEU A 57 5.34 -8.16 3.11
N SER A 58 4.82 -6.93 3.09
CA SER A 58 4.62 -6.12 4.30
C SER A 58 3.58 -6.71 5.25
N GLY A 59 2.59 -7.45 4.74
CA GLY A 59 1.59 -8.12 5.56
C GLY A 59 2.10 -9.43 6.17
N ILE A 60 2.88 -10.22 5.43
CA ILE A 60 3.27 -11.58 5.83
C ILE A 60 4.57 -11.60 6.65
N LEU A 61 5.64 -10.96 6.18
CA LEU A 61 6.97 -11.08 6.79
C LEU A 61 7.01 -10.77 8.29
N PRO A 62 6.31 -9.73 8.81
CA PRO A 62 6.33 -9.39 10.23
C PRO A 62 5.85 -10.50 11.18
N PHE A 63 5.10 -11.50 10.69
CA PHE A 63 4.64 -12.63 11.50
C PHE A 63 5.69 -13.73 11.67
N TYR A 64 6.65 -13.84 10.75
CA TYR A 64 7.57 -14.98 10.67
C TYR A 64 9.03 -14.59 10.87
N PHE A 65 9.40 -13.36 10.51
CA PHE A 65 10.79 -12.92 10.48
C PHE A 65 10.96 -11.58 11.20
N GLN A 66 11.91 -11.55 12.13
CA GLN A 66 12.40 -10.33 12.74
C GLN A 66 13.78 -9.99 12.16
N GLY A 67 14.08 -8.71 12.00
CA GLY A 67 15.40 -8.24 11.57
C GLY A 67 15.39 -7.29 10.37
N PRO A 68 16.58 -7.06 9.77
CA PRO A 68 16.78 -6.02 8.75
C PRO A 68 15.91 -6.20 7.51
N MET A 69 15.70 -7.43 7.03
CA MET A 69 14.87 -7.70 5.85
C MET A 69 13.43 -7.22 6.05
N THR A 70 12.75 -7.68 7.10
CA THR A 70 11.37 -7.28 7.43
C THR A 70 11.29 -5.77 7.65
N SER A 71 12.29 -5.22 8.34
CA SER A 71 12.40 -3.78 8.60
C SER A 71 12.47 -2.96 7.31
N SER A 72 13.31 -3.38 6.35
CA SER A 72 13.44 -2.72 5.04
C SER A 72 12.16 -2.79 4.23
N VAL A 73 11.44 -3.93 4.25
CA VAL A 73 10.15 -4.06 3.55
C VAL A 73 9.09 -3.13 4.14
N LEU A 74 8.98 -3.05 5.47
CA LEU A 74 8.02 -2.14 6.12
C LEU A 74 8.35 -0.68 5.87
N LEU A 75 9.64 -0.29 5.88
CA LEU A 75 10.06 1.06 5.53
C LEU A 75 9.77 1.38 4.06
N ALA A 76 10.02 0.45 3.13
CA ALA A 76 9.68 0.62 1.74
C ALA A 76 8.17 0.77 1.54
N ALA A 77 7.36 -0.05 2.21
CA ALA A 77 5.90 0.05 2.20
C ALA A 77 5.42 1.41 2.74
N ALA A 78 5.94 1.85 3.89
CA ALA A 78 5.61 3.14 4.47
C ALA A 78 6.00 4.31 3.55
N ALA A 79 7.20 4.28 2.95
CA ALA A 79 7.67 5.33 2.05
C ALA A 79 6.79 5.41 0.79
N VAL A 80 6.47 4.27 0.20
CA VAL A 80 5.59 4.17 -0.96
C VAL A 80 4.21 4.75 -0.64
N GLN A 81 3.62 4.41 0.50
CA GLN A 81 2.33 4.98 0.91
C GLN A 81 2.41 6.48 1.20
N ALA A 82 3.53 6.98 1.73
CA ALA A 82 3.73 8.41 1.90
C ALA A 82 3.76 9.16 0.56
N PHE A 83 4.37 8.58 -0.48
CA PHE A 83 4.28 9.13 -1.83
C PHE A 83 2.84 9.11 -2.37
N ASP A 84 2.07 8.09 -2.05
CA ASP A 84 0.67 7.97 -2.47
C ASP A 84 -0.20 9.06 -1.83
N VAL A 85 0.10 9.46 -0.59
CA VAL A 85 -0.50 10.65 0.04
C VAL A 85 -0.19 11.91 -0.76
N ALA A 86 1.07 12.12 -1.13
CA ALA A 86 1.48 13.31 -1.88
C ALA A 86 0.84 13.37 -3.28
N ILE A 87 0.82 12.23 -3.99
CA ILE A 87 0.15 12.11 -5.29
C ILE A 87 -1.36 12.35 -5.15
N GLY A 88 -1.98 11.82 -4.09
CA GLY A 88 -3.42 11.93 -3.84
C GLY A 88 -3.81 13.37 -3.57
N ALA A 89 -3.03 14.06 -2.75
CA ALA A 89 -3.20 15.48 -2.50
C ALA A 89 -3.07 16.29 -3.80
N GLY A 90 -2.07 15.99 -4.63
CA GLY A 90 -1.87 16.65 -5.93
C GLY A 90 -3.00 16.39 -6.94
N LYS A 91 -3.67 15.24 -6.85
CA LYS A 91 -4.81 14.88 -7.71
C LYS A 91 -6.18 15.25 -7.12
N GLY A 92 -6.24 15.73 -5.88
CA GLY A 92 -7.51 15.94 -5.16
C GLY A 92 -8.23 14.65 -4.76
N ASP A 93 -7.54 13.50 -4.79
CA ASP A 93 -8.10 12.20 -4.42
C ASP A 93 -8.04 12.02 -2.90
N GLN A 94 -9.12 12.43 -2.23
CA GLN A 94 -9.24 12.31 -0.77
C GLN A 94 -9.22 10.85 -0.29
N GLY A 95 -9.71 9.91 -1.10
CA GLY A 95 -9.71 8.48 -0.76
C GLY A 95 -8.29 7.95 -0.67
N MET A 96 -7.45 8.27 -1.66
CA MET A 96 -6.04 7.88 -1.66
C MET A 96 -5.26 8.57 -0.53
N VAL A 97 -5.50 9.86 -0.29
CA VAL A 97 -4.84 10.60 0.82
C VAL A 97 -5.12 9.92 2.16
N VAL A 98 -6.38 9.64 2.48
CA VAL A 98 -6.76 9.04 3.77
C VAL A 98 -6.24 7.61 3.87
N GLY A 99 -6.50 6.78 2.85
CA GLY A 99 -6.11 5.37 2.85
C GLY A 99 -4.60 5.18 2.95
N ALA A 100 -3.83 5.93 2.16
CA ALA A 100 -2.37 5.86 2.18
C ALA A 100 -1.77 6.45 3.45
N SER A 101 -2.40 7.47 4.05
CA SER A 101 -1.95 8.01 5.35
C SER A 101 -2.09 6.98 6.46
N VAL A 102 -3.24 6.28 6.53
CA VAL A 102 -3.47 5.21 7.50
C VAL A 102 -2.45 4.08 7.29
N ALA A 103 -2.25 3.64 6.05
CA ALA A 103 -1.28 2.59 5.74
C ALA A 103 0.15 2.98 6.14
N THR A 104 0.56 4.21 5.87
CA THR A 104 1.87 4.75 6.26
C THR A 104 2.09 4.65 7.77
N ILE A 105 1.12 5.13 8.56
CA ILE A 105 1.18 5.10 10.02
C ILE A 105 1.29 3.65 10.50
N LEU A 106 0.45 2.75 10.00
CA LEU A 106 0.42 1.36 10.43
C LEU A 106 1.74 0.62 10.10
N HIS A 107 2.28 0.79 8.90
CA HIS A 107 3.59 0.22 8.55
C HIS A 107 4.71 0.76 9.45
N MET A 108 4.71 2.06 9.76
CA MET A 108 5.71 2.66 10.65
C MET A 108 5.57 2.18 12.10
N THR A 109 4.35 2.12 12.64
CA THR A 109 4.12 1.58 13.99
C THR A 109 4.52 0.11 14.08
N CYS A 110 4.21 -0.68 13.05
CA CYS A 110 4.65 -2.07 12.95
C CYS A 110 6.18 -2.16 12.93
N PHE A 111 6.85 -1.34 12.11
CA PHE A 111 8.31 -1.25 12.06
C PHE A 111 8.94 -0.94 13.43
N PHE A 112 8.44 0.06 14.14
CA PHE A 112 8.96 0.40 15.47
C PHE A 112 8.67 -0.68 16.52
N SER A 113 7.61 -1.48 16.33
CA SER A 113 7.28 -2.58 17.24
C SER A 113 8.12 -3.85 17.03
N LEU A 114 8.79 -3.98 15.88
CA LEU A 114 9.70 -5.10 15.59
C LEU A 114 11.12 -4.91 16.16
N LYS A 115 11.40 -3.75 16.76
CA LYS A 115 12.67 -3.44 17.44
C LYS A 115 12.66 -3.86 18.90
#